data_AF-A0AAU9TKS1-F1
#
_entry.id   AF-A0AAU9TKS1-F1
#
_cell.length_a   1.000
_cell.length_b   1.000
_cell.length_c   1.000
_cell.angle_alpha   90.00
_cell.angle_beta   90.00
_cell.angle_gamma   90.00
#
_symmetry.space_group_name_H-M   'P 1'
#
loop_
_entity.id
_entity.type
_entity.pdbx_description
1 polymer ?
#
loop_
_entity_poly.entity_id
_entity_poly.type
_entity_poly.pdbx_seq_one_letter_code
_entity_poly.pdbx_strand_id
1 'polypeptide(L)'
;MWVHRRSEEPDNNRMNDIEKFSLHHLILEHCDESNCGLFLKKISRYFSEENIKIIEENTRAQHKSRLWHELRYGRVTASKAYEVSFFSPTSDSSLVAVIMGAKTPDTKAMKRGREKKRN
;
A
#
# COMPACT_ATOMS: atom_id res chain seq x y z
N MET A 1 38.14 -3.41 -28.30
CA MET A 1 37.97 -2.89 -26.92
C MET A 1 36.66 -2.13 -26.86
N TRP A 2 35.58 -2.82 -26.45
CA TRP A 2 34.25 -2.24 -26.25
C TRP A 2 33.74 -2.79 -24.92
N VAL A 3 33.82 -1.98 -23.87
CA VAL A 3 33.29 -2.33 -22.55
C VAL A 3 31.79 -2.10 -22.61
N HIS A 4 31.01 -3.18 -22.69
CA HIS A 4 29.57 -3.10 -22.49
C HIS A 4 29.32 -2.59 -21.07
N ARG A 5 28.84 -1.36 -20.98
CA ARG A 5 28.26 -0.77 -19.78
C ARG A 5 27.10 -1.68 -19.38
N ARG A 6 27.33 -2.50 -18.36
CA ARG A 6 26.33 -3.36 -17.73
C ARG A 6 25.27 -2.41 -17.17
N SER A 7 24.11 -2.36 -17.83
CA SER A 7 22.92 -1.70 -17.29
C SER A 7 22.65 -2.30 -15.92
N GLU A 8 22.62 -1.46 -14.89
CA GLU A 8 22.22 -1.87 -13.54
C GLU A 8 20.74 -2.30 -13.61
N GLU A 9 20.50 -3.59 -13.71
CA GLU A 9 19.18 -4.15 -13.44
C GLU A 9 18.86 -3.91 -11.96
N PRO A 10 17.67 -3.39 -11.61
CA PRO A 10 17.31 -3.17 -10.22
C PRO A 10 17.31 -4.51 -9.47
N ASP A 11 18.03 -4.53 -8.35
CA ASP A 11 18.20 -5.68 -7.47
C ASP A 11 16.84 -6.27 -7.03
N ASN A 12 16.44 -7.33 -7.72
CA ASN A 12 15.15 -8.01 -7.58
C ASN A 12 14.97 -8.62 -6.17
N ASN A 13 16.05 -8.74 -5.40
CA ASN A 13 16.03 -9.29 -4.04
C ASN A 13 15.43 -8.29 -3.02
N ARG A 14 15.66 -6.98 -3.21
CA ARG A 14 15.15 -5.94 -2.29
C ARG A 14 13.64 -5.69 -2.41
N MET A 15 13.03 -5.95 -3.57
CA MET A 15 11.58 -5.78 -3.74
C MET A 15 10.81 -6.82 -2.91
N ASN A 16 11.31 -8.06 -2.82
CA ASN A 16 10.72 -9.11 -1.99
C ASN A 16 10.75 -8.76 -0.48
N ASP A 17 11.78 -8.04 -0.03
CA ASP A 17 11.95 -7.71 1.39
C ASP A 17 10.91 -6.71 1.93
N ILE A 18 10.32 -5.89 1.07
CA ILE A 18 9.33 -4.87 1.49
C ILE A 18 7.90 -5.37 1.25
N GLU A 19 7.69 -6.26 0.28
CA GLU A 19 6.38 -6.89 0.04
C GLU A 19 5.92 -7.73 1.25
N LYS A 20 6.82 -8.14 2.14
CA LYS A 20 6.47 -8.79 3.42
C LYS A 20 5.60 -7.92 4.34
N PHE A 21 5.63 -6.60 4.17
CA PHE A 21 4.77 -5.68 4.92
C PHE A 21 3.37 -5.53 4.31
N SER A 22 3.10 -6.14 3.15
CA SER A 22 1.75 -6.18 2.56
C SER A 22 0.78 -6.88 3.51
N LEU A 23 -0.48 -6.44 3.48
CA LEU A 23 -1.51 -7.12 4.29
C LEU A 23 -1.67 -8.58 3.85
N HIS A 24 -1.51 -8.87 2.56
CA HIS A 24 -1.58 -10.22 2.02
C HIS A 24 -0.53 -11.15 2.65
N HIS A 25 0.74 -10.72 2.69
CA HIS A 25 1.80 -11.51 3.30
C HIS A 25 1.58 -11.70 4.80
N LEU A 26 1.20 -10.64 5.52
CA LEU A 26 0.95 -10.71 6.95
C LEU A 26 -0.21 -11.64 7.31
N ILE A 27 -1.26 -11.70 6.49
CA ILE A 27 -2.37 -12.64 6.69
C ILE A 27 -1.90 -14.08 6.48
N LEU A 28 -1.07 -14.34 5.47
CA LEU A 28 -0.55 -15.68 5.21
C LEU A 28 0.39 -16.16 6.33
N GLU A 29 1.27 -15.27 6.80
CA GLU A 29 2.25 -15.58 7.85
C GLU A 29 1.59 -15.85 9.21
N HIS A 30 0.45 -15.21 9.49
CA HIS A 30 -0.31 -15.36 10.74
C HIS A 30 -1.71 -15.97 10.51
N CYS A 31 -1.85 -16.86 9.52
CA CYS A 31 -3.14 -17.42 9.11
C CYS A 31 -3.79 -18.33 10.17
N ASP A 32 -3.02 -18.78 11.15
CA ASP A 32 -3.46 -19.54 12.31
C ASP A 32 -4.12 -18.67 13.40
N GLU A 33 -3.93 -17.35 13.35
CA GLU A 33 -4.50 -16.42 14.32
C GLU A 33 -5.94 -16.04 13.98
N SER A 34 -6.89 -16.72 14.61
CA SER A 34 -8.32 -16.42 14.47
C SER A 34 -8.76 -15.16 15.22
N ASN A 35 -8.01 -14.68 16.21
CA ASN A 35 -8.36 -13.49 16.96
C ASN A 35 -7.79 -12.23 16.30
N CYS A 36 -8.69 -11.39 15.76
CA CYS A 36 -8.30 -10.14 15.10
C CYS A 36 -7.47 -9.20 15.99
N GLY A 37 -7.77 -9.10 17.28
CA GLY A 37 -7.02 -8.23 18.21
C GLY A 37 -5.59 -8.72 18.44
N LEU A 38 -5.39 -10.03 18.58
CA LEU A 38 -4.06 -10.63 18.68
C LEU A 38 -3.29 -10.52 17.38
N PHE A 39 -3.94 -10.74 16.24
CA PHE A 39 -3.36 -10.52 14.92
C PHE A 39 -2.84 -9.08 14.79
N LEU A 40 -3.67 -8.07 15.10
CA LEU A 40 -3.28 -6.66 15.05
C LEU A 40 -2.08 -6.35 15.96
N LYS A 41 -2.03 -6.96 17.15
CA LYS A 41 -0.91 -6.82 18.10
C LYS A 41 0.37 -7.50 17.61
N LYS A 42 0.27 -8.60 16.85
CA LYS A 42 1.42 -9.30 16.25
C LYS A 42 1.99 -8.47 15.10
N ILE A 43 1.14 -8.03 14.16
CA ILE A 43 1.60 -7.28 12.98
C ILE A 43 2.13 -5.88 13.34
N SER A 44 1.67 -5.26 14.44
CA SER A 44 2.16 -3.94 14.84
C SER A 44 3.66 -3.93 15.11
N ARG A 45 4.24 -5.07 15.50
CA ARG A 45 5.68 -5.25 15.73
C ARG A 45 6.51 -5.13 14.44
N TYR A 46 5.91 -5.36 13.28
CA TYR A 46 6.58 -5.21 11.99
C TYR A 46 6.75 -3.73 11.60
N PHE A 47 5.94 -2.82 12.16
CA PHE A 47 5.95 -1.39 11.85
C PHE A 47 6.79 -0.58 12.84
N SER A 48 8.07 -0.96 12.99
CA SER A 48 9.07 -0.12 13.65
C SER A 48 9.36 1.15 12.84
N GLU A 49 9.90 2.19 13.48
CA GLU A 49 10.27 3.44 12.79
C GLU A 49 11.22 3.20 11.61
N GLU A 50 12.18 2.28 11.77
CA GLU A 50 13.11 1.89 10.72
C GLU A 50 12.40 1.25 9.52
N ASN A 51 11.53 0.28 9.77
CA ASN A 51 10.77 -0.38 8.71
C ASN A 51 9.82 0.60 8.01
N ILE A 52 9.17 1.49 8.75
CA ILE A 52 8.32 2.55 8.20
C ILE A 52 9.14 3.47 7.29
N LYS A 53 10.35 3.85 7.69
CA LYS A 53 11.24 4.68 6.88
C LYS A 53 11.65 3.98 5.58
N ILE A 54 12.00 2.70 5.64
CA ILE A 54 12.33 1.89 4.46
C ILE A 54 11.13 1.81 3.51
N ILE A 55 9.93 1.55 4.04
CA ILE A 55 8.69 1.52 3.25
C ILE A 55 8.43 2.87 2.57
N GLU A 56 8.58 3.97 3.30
CA GLU A 56 8.40 5.33 2.76
C GLU A 56 9.35 5.57 1.60
N GLU A 57 10.65 5.35 1.80
CA GLU A 57 11.70 5.56 0.80
C GLU A 57 11.42 4.78 -0.50
N ASN A 58 11.02 3.52 -0.37
CA ASN A 58 10.77 2.62 -1.49
C ASN A 58 9.42 2.87 -2.18
N THR A 59 8.57 3.71 -1.59
CA THR A 59 7.26 4.04 -2.15
C THR A 59 7.06 5.52 -2.50
N ARG A 60 8.13 6.33 -2.45
CA ARG A 60 8.13 7.76 -2.86
C ARG A 60 7.62 8.03 -4.28
N ALA A 61 7.73 7.06 -5.19
CA ALA A 61 7.16 7.15 -6.54
C ALA A 61 5.62 7.07 -6.57
N GLN A 62 4.98 6.83 -5.41
CA GLN A 62 3.54 6.84 -5.17
C GLN A 62 2.78 6.03 -6.22
N HIS A 63 1.87 6.68 -6.97
CA HIS A 63 0.96 6.07 -7.94
C HIS A 63 1.65 5.31 -9.08
N LYS A 64 2.93 5.59 -9.37
CA LYS A 64 3.72 4.89 -10.39
C LYS A 64 4.35 3.60 -9.86
N SER A 65 4.39 3.39 -8.55
CA SER A 65 4.97 2.21 -7.91
C SER A 65 3.90 1.14 -7.68
N ARG A 66 4.15 -0.08 -8.15
CA ARG A 66 3.33 -1.26 -7.81
C ARG A 66 3.28 -1.48 -6.30
N LEU A 67 4.44 -1.37 -5.65
CA LEU A 67 4.60 -1.57 -4.21
C LEU A 67 3.74 -0.62 -3.39
N TRP A 68 3.58 0.64 -3.83
CA TRP A 68 2.70 1.59 -3.16
C TRP A 68 1.22 1.16 -3.17
N HIS A 69 0.76 0.55 -4.27
CA HIS A 69 -0.60 0.00 -4.34
C HIS A 69 -0.75 -1.24 -3.46
N GLU A 70 0.23 -2.14 -3.51
CA GLU A 70 0.26 -3.37 -2.70
C GLU A 70 0.21 -3.07 -1.20
N LEU A 71 1.04 -2.14 -0.72
CA LEU A 71 1.09 -1.80 0.71
C LEU A 71 -0.16 -1.06 1.20
N ARG A 72 -0.96 -0.46 0.30
CA ARG A 72 -2.23 0.21 0.65
C ARG A 72 -3.43 -0.71 0.54
N TYR A 73 -3.31 -1.83 -0.15
CA TYR A 73 -4.38 -2.81 -0.29
C TYR A 73 -4.86 -3.31 1.08
N GLY A 74 -6.17 -3.24 1.31
CA GLY A 74 -6.81 -3.67 2.55
C GLY A 74 -6.51 -2.76 3.76
N ARG A 75 -5.85 -1.61 3.58
CA ARG A 75 -5.56 -0.66 4.66
C ARG A 75 -6.38 0.61 4.52
N VAL A 76 -6.85 1.13 5.65
CA VAL A 76 -7.46 2.47 5.69
C VAL A 76 -6.39 3.51 5.41
N THR A 77 -6.62 4.32 4.37
CA THR A 77 -5.71 5.40 3.99
C THR A 77 -6.22 6.75 4.48
N ALA A 78 -5.33 7.75 4.62
CA ALA A 78 -5.70 9.07 5.11
C ALA A 78 -6.87 9.70 4.33
N SER A 79 -6.92 9.54 3.00
CA SER A 79 -8.01 10.03 2.15
C SER A 79 -9.36 9.34 2.39
N LYS A 80 -9.39 8.24 3.14
CA LYS A 80 -10.58 7.44 3.44
C LYS A 80 -10.91 7.37 4.94
N ALA A 81 -10.04 7.86 5.81
CA ALA A 81 -10.22 7.80 7.26
C ALA A 81 -11.52 8.47 7.74
N TYR A 82 -11.87 9.64 7.17
CA TYR A 82 -13.11 10.33 7.48
C TYR A 82 -14.34 9.52 7.07
N GLU A 83 -14.37 8.98 5.84
CA GLU A 83 -15.49 8.14 5.38
C GLU A 83 -15.64 6.90 6.27
N VAL A 84 -14.53 6.27 6.66
CA VAL A 84 -14.52 5.09 7.54
C VAL A 84 -15.04 5.41 8.96
N SER A 85 -14.81 6.62 9.50
CA SER A 85 -15.28 6.95 10.86
C SER A 85 -16.80 7.07 10.98
N PHE A 86 -17.51 7.29 9.87
CA PHE A 86 -18.98 7.32 9.83
C PHE A 86 -19.59 6.07 9.19
N PHE A 87 -18.75 5.11 8.78
CA PHE A 87 -19.19 3.92 8.08
C PHE A 87 -19.90 2.95 9.03
N SER A 88 -21.06 2.46 8.61
CA SER A 88 -21.76 1.35 9.26
C SER A 88 -21.55 0.06 8.45
N PRO A 89 -21.08 -1.04 9.05
CA PRO A 89 -20.85 -2.32 8.36
C PRO A 89 -22.10 -2.89 7.67
N THR A 90 -23.28 -2.40 8.02
CA THR A 90 -24.59 -2.87 7.55
C THR A 90 -25.03 -2.24 6.23
N SER A 91 -24.32 -1.23 5.70
CA SER A 91 -24.69 -0.53 4.44
C SER A 91 -23.50 -0.36 3.50
N ASP A 92 -23.76 -0.52 2.20
CA ASP A 92 -22.89 -0.30 1.04
C ASP A 92 -21.45 -0.88 1.11
N SER A 93 -21.25 -1.94 0.33
CA SER A 93 -19.96 -2.59 0.08
C SER A 93 -18.96 -1.74 -0.71
N SER A 94 -19.33 -0.54 -1.16
CA SER A 94 -18.50 0.30 -2.03
C SER A 94 -17.25 0.81 -1.32
N LEU A 95 -17.36 1.23 -0.05
CA LEU A 95 -16.20 1.68 0.72
C LEU A 95 -15.24 0.53 1.01
N VAL A 96 -15.78 -0.64 1.36
CA VAL A 96 -15.00 -1.87 1.55
C VAL A 96 -14.28 -2.24 0.25
N ALA A 97 -14.97 -2.22 -0.89
CA ALA A 97 -14.36 -2.50 -2.19
C ALA A 97 -13.20 -1.54 -2.49
N VAL A 98 -13.35 -0.25 -2.20
CA VAL A 98 -12.28 0.74 -2.40
C VAL A 98 -11.09 0.50 -1.48
N ILE A 99 -11.31 0.14 -0.21
CA ILE A 99 -10.24 -0.27 0.72
C ILE A 99 -9.53 -1.53 0.20
N MET A 100 -10.29 -2.45 -0.39
CA MET A 100 -9.79 -3.65 -1.06
C MET A 100 -9.28 -3.38 -2.49
N GLY A 101 -8.95 -2.13 -2.84
CA GLY A 101 -8.26 -1.80 -4.08
C GLY A 101 -9.14 -1.54 -5.30
N ALA A 102 -10.46 -1.44 -5.15
CA ALA A 102 -11.33 -1.03 -6.25
C ALA A 102 -10.97 0.38 -6.76
N LYS A 103 -10.84 0.52 -8.07
CA LYS A 103 -10.51 1.80 -8.71
C LYS A 103 -11.71 2.73 -8.72
N THR A 104 -11.54 3.94 -8.22
CA THR A 104 -12.51 5.01 -8.41
C THR A 104 -12.39 5.60 -9.82
N PRO A 105 -13.49 5.77 -10.57
CA PRO A 105 -13.47 6.45 -11.85
C PRO A 105 -12.90 7.86 -11.73
N ASP A 106 -12.07 8.23 -12.70
CA ASP A 106 -11.33 9.49 -12.67
C ASP A 106 -12.23 10.68 -13.02
N THR A 107 -12.45 11.57 -12.06
CA THR A 107 -13.34 12.73 -12.24
C THR A 107 -12.65 13.88 -12.95
N LYS A 108 -13.42 14.82 -13.52
CA LYS A 108 -12.89 16.05 -14.14
C LYS A 108 -12.01 16.85 -13.18
N ALA A 109 -12.40 16.91 -11.90
CA ALA A 109 -11.64 17.60 -10.85
C ALA A 109 -10.27 16.92 -10.58
N MET A 110 -10.23 15.59 -10.56
CA MET A 110 -9.00 14.82 -10.36
C MET A 110 -8.01 15.01 -11.51
N LYS A 111 -8.49 14.99 -12.77
CA LYS A 111 -7.67 15.28 -13.96
C LYS A 111 -7.01 16.66 -13.86
N ARG A 112 -7.83 17.69 -13.64
CA ARG A 112 -7.37 19.08 -13.45
C ARG A 112 -6.34 19.20 -12.32
N GLY A 113 -6.55 18.46 -11.22
CA GLY A 113 -5.63 18.45 -10.08
C GLY A 113 -4.24 17.90 -10.41
N ARG A 114 -4.16 16.85 -11.25
CA ARG A 114 -2.87 16.27 -11.67
C ARG A 114 -2.13 17.15 -12.67
N GLU A 115 -2.85 17.81 -13.57
CA GLU A 115 -2.28 18.76 -14.52
C GLU A 115 -1.61 19.93 -13.78
N LYS A 116 -2.28 20.48 -12.76
CA LYS A 116 -1.72 21.58 -11.95
C LYS A 116 -0.50 21.20 -11.11
N LYS A 117 -0.36 19.93 -10.70
CA LYS A 117 0.77 19.46 -9.88
C LYS A 117 2.03 19.14 -10.69
N ARG A 118 1.98 19.20 -12.02
CA ARG A 118 3.09 18.82 -12.92
C ARG A 118 3.97 20.01 -13.32
N ASN A 119 3.56 21.24 -13.02
CA ASN A 119 4.34 22.47 -13.17
C ASN A 119 4.92 22.90 -11.82
#